data_AF-A0A7S1WMG0-F1
#
_entry.id   AF-A0A7S1WMG0-F1
#
_cell.length_a   1.000
_cell.length_b   1.000
_cell.length_c   1.000
_cell.angle_alpha   90.00
_cell.angle_beta   90.00
_cell.angle_gamma   90.00
#
_symmetry.space_group_name_H-M   'P 1'
#
loop_
_entity.id
_entity.type
_entity.pdbx_description
1 polymer ?
#
loop_
_entity_poly.entity_id
_entity_poly.type
_entity_poly.pdbx_seq_one_letter_code
_entity_poly.pdbx_strand_id
1 'polypeptide(L)'
;AFLHGYHQPTAVILGQAKPGWGGCLSESNKGNSSILVVVLDLTEKAPHLIWSYHRLPHDIFRVVPLMKPIGGLLALSNNALVYMKEHGPSFCQTLNAAAGKGEEFTQQGLPLKDETKLDILLSGCVPVVLSPTVLLFSVQPAGRLYFAHLVLSSRETVSDIIWTSPALAAPAWDMCSVSEEFAFLAAASGGS
;
A
#
# COMPACT_ATOMS: atom_id res chain seq x y z
N ALA A 1 6.18 -9.11 2.67
CA ALA A 1 4.86 -9.79 2.64
C ALA A 1 4.86 -10.81 1.51
N PHE A 2 3.95 -11.80 1.49
CA PHE A 2 3.82 -12.73 0.36
C PHE A 2 2.72 -12.28 -0.59
N LEU A 3 2.95 -12.39 -1.91
CA LEU A 3 1.98 -12.03 -2.93
C LEU A 3 1.06 -13.20 -3.27
N HIS A 4 -0.19 -12.90 -3.62
CA HIS A 4 -1.14 -13.89 -4.13
C HIS A 4 -1.08 -13.93 -5.66
N GLY A 5 -1.38 -15.08 -6.26
CA GLY A 5 -1.44 -15.22 -7.71
C GLY A 5 -0.37 -16.13 -8.30
N TYR A 6 0.79 -16.19 -7.64
CA TYR A 6 1.95 -16.94 -8.12
C TYR A 6 1.87 -18.43 -7.82
N HIS A 7 2.42 -19.25 -8.72
CA HIS A 7 2.51 -20.70 -8.54
C HIS A 7 3.55 -21.09 -7.48
N GLN A 8 4.65 -20.34 -7.42
CA GLN A 8 5.70 -20.47 -6.42
C GLN A 8 5.53 -19.39 -5.33
N PRO A 9 6.07 -19.59 -4.12
CA PRO A 9 5.99 -18.60 -3.06
C PRO A 9 6.77 -17.34 -3.44
N THR A 10 6.03 -16.27 -3.70
CA THR A 10 6.60 -14.96 -4.09
C THR A 10 6.53 -13.99 -2.92
N ALA A 11 7.68 -13.48 -2.52
CA ALA A 11 7.79 -12.48 -1.46
C ALA A 11 8.02 -11.08 -2.07
N VAL A 12 7.35 -10.08 -1.51
CA VAL A 12 7.67 -8.67 -1.70
C VAL A 12 8.51 -8.15 -0.54
N ILE A 13 9.58 -7.46 -0.88
CA ILE A 13 10.52 -6.81 0.02
C ILE A 13 10.46 -5.30 -0.26
N LEU A 14 10.08 -4.53 0.76
CA LEU A 14 10.24 -3.08 0.78
C LEU A 14 11.57 -2.79 1.49
N GLY A 15 12.47 -2.09 0.81
CA GLY A 15 13.77 -1.72 1.37
C GLY A 15 14.12 -0.27 1.02
N GLN A 16 15.02 0.30 1.81
CA GLN A 16 15.60 1.60 1.54
C GLN A 16 17.12 1.42 1.38
N ALA A 17 17.72 2.05 0.38
CA ALA A 17 19.17 1.94 0.17
C ALA A 17 19.96 2.62 1.30
N LYS A 18 19.38 3.67 1.89
CA LYS A 18 19.87 4.36 3.10
C LYS A 18 18.70 4.60 4.06
N PRO A 19 18.89 4.60 5.38
CA PRO A 19 17.82 5.03 6.28
C PRO A 19 17.53 6.53 6.07
N GLY A 20 16.25 6.88 5.87
CA GLY A 20 15.79 8.27 5.76
C GLY A 20 14.74 8.59 6.82
N TRP A 21 14.76 9.82 7.35
CA TRP A 21 13.69 10.36 8.21
C TRP A 21 13.26 11.74 7.68
N GLY A 22 12.09 12.24 8.09
CA GLY A 22 11.52 13.48 7.55
C GLY A 22 12.39 14.74 7.73
N GLY A 23 13.33 14.73 8.66
CA GLY A 23 14.33 15.80 8.86
C GLY A 23 15.58 15.68 7.97
N CYS A 24 15.72 14.59 7.22
CA CYS A 24 16.84 14.32 6.30
C CYS A 24 16.35 14.28 4.85
N LEU A 25 15.43 15.17 4.48
CA LEU A 25 14.96 15.38 3.10
C LEU A 25 15.99 16.18 2.27
N SER A 26 17.28 15.81 2.34
CA SER A 26 18.26 16.31 1.38
C SER A 26 17.96 15.72 0.00
N GLU A 27 18.36 16.41 -1.08
CA GLU A 27 18.17 15.93 -2.47
C GLU A 27 18.70 14.50 -2.70
N SER A 28 19.68 14.07 -1.89
CA SER A 28 20.26 12.72 -1.90
C SER A 28 19.37 11.61 -1.32
N ASN A 29 18.30 11.94 -0.60
CA ASN A 29 17.36 10.98 0.01
C ASN A 29 15.99 10.94 -0.70
N LYS A 30 15.79 11.76 -1.73
CA LYS A 30 14.66 11.65 -2.66
C LYS A 30 14.80 10.36 -3.47
N GLY A 31 13.73 9.60 -3.61
CA GLY A 31 13.74 8.33 -4.33
C GLY A 31 14.68 7.26 -3.73
N ASN A 32 14.62 7.04 -2.41
CA ASN A 32 15.52 6.09 -1.73
C ASN A 32 14.86 4.72 -1.42
N SER A 33 13.54 4.63 -1.55
CA SER A 33 12.83 3.36 -1.35
C SER A 33 12.85 2.53 -2.63
N SER A 34 12.88 1.21 -2.47
CA SER A 34 12.74 0.24 -3.55
C SER A 34 11.84 -0.90 -3.11
N ILE A 35 11.04 -1.40 -4.04
CA ILE A 35 10.22 -2.59 -3.87
C ILE A 35 10.78 -3.67 -4.79
N LEU A 36 11.08 -4.83 -4.21
CA LEU A 36 11.61 -5.99 -4.91
C LEU A 36 10.62 -7.14 -4.75
N VAL A 37 10.25 -7.77 -5.86
CA VAL A 37 9.40 -8.96 -5.86
C VAL A 37 10.20 -10.17 -6.30
N VAL A 38 10.32 -11.13 -5.39
CA VAL A 38 11.25 -12.25 -5.50
C VAL A 38 10.49 -13.56 -5.35
N VAL A 39 10.68 -14.47 -6.30
CA VAL A 39 10.26 -15.87 -6.14
C VAL A 39 11.28 -16.61 -5.31
N LEU A 40 10.80 -17.39 -4.35
CA LEU A 40 11.63 -18.29 -3.57
C LEU A 40 11.53 -19.70 -4.16
N ASP A 41 12.56 -20.12 -4.89
CA ASP A 41 12.69 -21.53 -5.28
C ASP A 41 13.21 -22.33 -4.09
N LEU A 42 12.33 -23.15 -3.50
CA LEU A 42 12.67 -23.99 -2.35
C LEU A 42 13.52 -25.22 -2.75
N THR A 43 13.53 -25.59 -4.03
CA THR A 43 14.26 -26.74 -4.56
C THR A 43 15.71 -26.35 -4.82
N GLU A 44 15.91 -25.29 -5.60
CA GLU A 44 17.24 -24.79 -5.96
C GLU A 44 17.87 -23.93 -4.84
N LYS A 45 17.07 -23.52 -3.85
CA LYS A 45 17.46 -22.62 -2.74
C LYS A 45 18.04 -21.30 -3.23
N ALA A 46 17.69 -20.90 -4.45
CA ALA A 46 18.13 -19.67 -5.09
C ALA A 46 16.90 -18.78 -5.32
N PRO A 47 16.83 -17.60 -4.68
CA PRO A 47 15.75 -16.66 -4.97
C PRO A 47 15.96 -15.98 -6.33
N HIS A 48 14.87 -15.79 -7.08
CA HIS A 48 14.87 -15.12 -8.38
C HIS A 48 14.03 -13.84 -8.34
N LEU A 49 14.59 -12.71 -8.78
CA LEU A 49 13.86 -11.45 -8.89
C LEU A 49 12.91 -11.48 -10.10
N ILE A 50 11.62 -11.25 -9.88
CA ILE A 50 10.63 -11.15 -10.95
C ILE A 50 10.61 -9.72 -11.52
N TRP A 51 10.36 -8.75 -10.64
CA TRP A 51 10.26 -7.35 -10.98
C TRP A 51 10.64 -6.48 -9.79
N SER A 52 11.03 -5.24 -10.09
CA SER A 52 11.40 -4.26 -9.09
C SER A 52 10.96 -2.86 -9.49
N TYR A 53 10.64 -2.05 -8.48
CA TYR A 53 10.53 -0.60 -8.60
C TYR A 53 11.62 0.03 -7.75
N HIS A 54 12.33 0.97 -8.35
CA HIS A 54 13.39 1.73 -7.71
C HIS A 54 13.02 3.21 -7.66
N ARG A 55 13.71 3.97 -6.83
CA ARG A 55 13.48 5.42 -6.71
C ARG A 55 12.04 5.79 -6.35
N LEU A 56 11.43 4.98 -5.48
CA LEU A 56 10.15 5.31 -4.89
C LEU A 56 10.34 6.27 -3.71
N PRO A 57 9.28 7.01 -3.34
CA PRO A 57 9.34 7.94 -2.22
C PRO A 57 9.80 7.28 -0.92
N HIS A 58 10.58 8.05 -0.14
CA HIS A 58 11.13 7.58 1.12
C HIS A 58 10.04 7.27 2.17
N ASP A 59 8.84 7.84 2.00
CA ASP A 59 7.76 7.78 2.98
C ASP A 59 6.85 6.55 2.80
N ILE A 60 7.20 5.62 1.90
CA ILE A 60 6.57 4.31 1.81
C ILE A 60 6.99 3.47 3.03
N PHE A 61 6.03 3.07 3.83
CA PHE A 61 6.28 2.38 5.10
C PHE A 61 5.72 0.95 5.15
N ARG A 62 4.77 0.59 4.27
CA ARG A 62 4.14 -0.74 4.27
C ARG A 62 3.72 -1.16 2.87
N VAL A 63 3.73 -2.46 2.62
CA VAL A 63 3.18 -3.08 1.41
C VAL A 63 2.07 -4.07 1.79
N VAL A 64 0.95 -4.00 1.09
CA VAL A 64 -0.23 -4.84 1.31
C VAL A 64 -0.46 -5.68 0.06
N PRO A 65 -0.29 -7.01 0.13
CA PRO A 65 -0.58 -7.89 -0.99
C PRO A 65 -2.09 -7.94 -1.25
N LEU A 66 -2.51 -7.87 -2.50
CA LEU A 66 -3.92 -7.99 -2.87
C LEU A 66 -4.30 -9.44 -3.14
N MET A 67 -5.55 -9.78 -2.86
CA MET A 67 -6.08 -11.14 -3.04
C MET A 67 -6.40 -11.44 -4.50
N LYS A 68 -6.53 -12.73 -4.84
CA LYS A 68 -7.10 -13.16 -6.12
C LYS A 68 -8.56 -12.68 -6.22
N PRO A 69 -9.06 -12.28 -7.42
CA PRO A 69 -8.41 -12.38 -8.73
C PRO A 69 -7.54 -11.18 -9.14
N ILE A 70 -7.55 -10.09 -8.38
CA ILE A 70 -6.86 -8.83 -8.75
C ILE A 70 -5.34 -9.02 -8.70
N GLY A 71 -4.84 -9.56 -7.58
CA GLY A 71 -3.40 -9.74 -7.35
C GLY A 71 -2.62 -8.42 -7.33
N GLY A 72 -1.29 -8.52 -7.38
CA GLY A 72 -0.42 -7.36 -7.20
C GLY A 72 -0.36 -6.90 -5.74
N LEU A 73 -0.05 -5.63 -5.53
CA LEU A 73 0.13 -5.05 -4.21
C LEU A 73 -0.23 -3.57 -4.16
N LEU A 74 -0.51 -3.09 -2.95
CA LEU A 74 -0.59 -1.69 -2.61
C LEU A 74 0.63 -1.29 -1.77
N ALA A 75 1.36 -0.27 -2.19
CA ALA A 75 2.40 0.36 -1.39
C ALA A 75 1.80 1.59 -0.70
N LEU A 76 1.88 1.61 0.64
CA LEU A 76 1.36 2.68 1.48
C LEU A 76 2.46 3.69 1.76
N SER A 77 2.21 4.94 1.39
CA SER A 77 2.98 6.11 1.80
C SER A 77 2.13 6.95 2.76
N ASN A 78 2.76 7.88 3.48
CA ASN A 78 2.03 8.80 4.37
C ASN A 78 0.99 9.64 3.61
N ASN A 79 1.31 10.03 2.37
CA ASN A 79 0.54 11.00 1.61
C ASN A 79 -0.06 10.44 0.32
N ALA A 80 0.31 9.21 -0.05
CA ALA A 80 -0.12 8.59 -1.30
C ALA A 80 -0.29 7.08 -1.13
N LEU A 81 -1.07 6.50 -2.05
CA LEU A 81 -1.27 5.07 -2.20
C LEU A 81 -0.85 4.65 -3.60
N VAL A 82 -0.01 3.63 -3.73
CA VAL A 82 0.44 3.16 -5.05
C VAL A 82 -0.02 1.73 -5.29
N TYR A 83 -0.76 1.52 -6.38
CA TYR A 83 -1.10 0.19 -6.87
C TYR A 83 -0.06 -0.28 -7.88
N MET A 84 0.53 -1.44 -7.62
CA MET A 84 1.57 -2.04 -8.44
C MET A 84 1.24 -3.50 -8.79
N LYS A 85 1.49 -3.87 -10.04
CA LYS A 85 1.34 -5.24 -10.54
C LYS A 85 2.45 -5.54 -11.55
N GLU A 86 2.84 -6.81 -11.65
CA GLU A 86 3.86 -7.27 -12.61
C GLU A 86 3.50 -6.94 -14.06
N HIS A 87 2.22 -7.16 -14.41
CA HIS A 87 1.68 -6.91 -15.73
C HIS A 87 0.36 -6.15 -15.62
N GLY A 88 0.18 -5.16 -16.48
CA GLY A 88 -1.00 -4.28 -16.49
C GLY A 88 -0.72 -2.89 -15.93
N PRO A 89 -1.74 -2.03 -15.88
CA PRO A 89 -1.57 -0.65 -15.44
C PRO A 89 -1.34 -0.61 -13.93
N SER A 90 -0.25 0.04 -13.54
CA SER A 90 0.02 0.48 -12.18
C SER A 90 -0.28 1.97 -12.09
N PHE A 91 -0.67 2.49 -10.93
CA PHE A 91 -0.95 3.92 -10.76
C PHE A 91 -0.68 4.36 -9.32
N CYS A 92 -0.53 5.67 -9.14
CA CYS A 92 -0.38 6.29 -7.83
C CYS A 92 -1.54 7.25 -7.59
N GLN A 93 -2.16 7.18 -6.41
CA GLN A 93 -3.21 8.07 -5.97
C GLN A 93 -2.70 8.95 -4.82
N THR A 94 -2.69 10.26 -5.00
CA THR A 94 -2.29 11.22 -3.96
C THR A 94 -3.48 11.58 -3.09
N LEU A 95 -3.33 11.52 -1.77
CA LEU A 95 -4.45 11.61 -0.82
C LEU A 95 -4.52 12.95 -0.07
N ASN A 96 -3.44 13.73 -0.10
CA ASN A 96 -3.37 15.04 0.53
C ASN A 96 -2.40 15.96 -0.21
N ALA A 97 -2.49 17.27 0.04
CA ALA A 97 -1.66 18.27 -0.61
C ALA A 97 -0.15 18.14 -0.29
N ALA A 98 0.20 17.47 0.81
CA ALA A 98 1.59 17.24 1.21
C ALA A 98 2.31 16.19 0.34
N ALA A 99 1.57 15.39 -0.43
CA ALA A 99 2.14 14.53 -1.48
C ALA A 99 2.87 15.33 -2.58
N GLY A 100 2.64 16.65 -2.65
CA GLY A 100 3.16 17.51 -3.70
C GLY A 100 2.63 17.10 -5.07
N LYS A 101 3.38 17.40 -6.14
CA LYS A 101 3.01 16.99 -7.51
C LYS A 101 3.32 15.52 -7.82
N GLY A 102 3.63 14.69 -6.81
CA GLY A 102 3.99 13.30 -7.03
C GLY A 102 5.15 13.10 -8.02
N GLU A 103 6.12 14.01 -8.02
CA GLU A 103 7.20 14.04 -9.03
C GLU A 103 8.01 12.74 -9.02
N GLU A 104 8.28 12.18 -7.84
CA GLU A 104 8.97 10.91 -7.67
C GLU A 104 8.20 9.72 -8.27
N PHE A 105 6.86 9.73 -8.19
CA PHE A 105 6.03 8.70 -8.82
C PHE A 105 5.93 8.89 -10.34
N THR A 106 5.85 10.13 -10.81
CA THR A 106 5.84 10.46 -12.24
C THR A 106 7.15 10.08 -12.92
N GLN A 107 8.28 10.22 -12.22
CA GLN A 107 9.60 9.80 -12.70
C GLN A 107 9.69 8.29 -12.97
N GLN A 108 8.81 7.48 -12.35
CA GLN A 108 8.69 6.05 -12.62
C GLN A 108 7.68 5.72 -13.74
N GLY A 109 7.14 6.74 -14.41
CA GLY A 109 6.10 6.56 -15.43
C GLY A 109 4.76 6.11 -14.86
N LEU A 110 4.55 6.23 -13.54
CA LEU A 110 3.28 5.88 -12.92
C LEU A 110 2.27 7.02 -13.18
N PRO A 111 1.09 6.73 -13.77
CA PRO A 111 0.02 7.71 -13.88
C PRO A 111 -0.41 8.13 -12.47
N LEU A 112 -0.50 9.45 -12.28
CA LEU A 112 -0.96 10.07 -11.06
C LEU A 112 -2.46 10.30 -11.11
N LYS A 113 -3.13 9.97 -10.01
CA LYS A 113 -4.52 10.28 -9.75
C LYS A 113 -4.61 11.20 -8.55
N ASP A 114 -5.14 12.40 -8.78
CA ASP A 114 -5.21 13.41 -7.76
C ASP A 114 -6.52 13.31 -6.97
N GLU A 115 -6.42 12.80 -5.74
CA GLU A 115 -7.50 12.80 -4.74
C GLU A 115 -7.12 13.65 -3.51
N THR A 116 -6.30 14.69 -3.70
CA THR A 116 -5.84 15.59 -2.62
C THR A 116 -6.97 16.25 -1.84
N LYS A 117 -8.17 16.35 -2.42
CA LYS A 117 -9.39 16.87 -1.77
C LYS A 117 -9.86 16.02 -0.58
N LEU A 118 -9.48 14.74 -0.52
CA LEU A 118 -9.84 13.86 0.59
C LEU A 118 -9.12 14.23 1.90
N ASP A 119 -7.94 14.84 1.78
CA ASP A 119 -7.06 15.24 2.88
C ASP A 119 -6.83 14.12 3.92
N ILE A 120 -6.51 12.92 3.42
CA ILE A 120 -6.26 11.74 4.25
C ILE A 120 -4.75 11.62 4.47
N LEU A 121 -4.35 11.43 5.74
CA LEU A 121 -2.99 11.09 6.12
C LEU A 121 -2.94 9.62 6.52
N LEU A 122 -2.21 8.78 5.75
CA LEU A 122 -2.07 7.35 6.02
C LEU A 122 -0.91 7.02 6.97
N SER A 123 -0.30 8.02 7.61
CA SER A 123 0.82 7.83 8.52
C SER A 123 0.46 6.88 9.66
N GLY A 124 1.21 5.78 9.79
CA GLY A 124 1.00 4.78 10.83
C GLY A 124 -0.34 4.05 10.73
N CYS A 125 -1.00 4.04 9.56
CA CYS A 125 -2.26 3.36 9.40
C CYS A 125 -2.10 1.83 9.47
N VAL A 126 -3.15 1.18 9.95
CA VAL A 126 -3.26 -0.28 9.95
C VAL A 126 -4.22 -0.66 8.83
N PRO A 127 -3.75 -1.31 7.74
CA PRO A 127 -4.62 -1.87 6.71
C PRO A 127 -5.04 -3.31 7.05
N VAL A 128 -6.25 -3.68 6.67
CA VAL A 128 -6.73 -5.07 6.60
C VAL A 128 -7.51 -5.28 5.31
N VAL A 129 -7.28 -6.41 4.64
CA VAL A 129 -8.03 -6.78 3.44
C VAL A 129 -9.28 -7.55 3.87
N LEU A 130 -10.46 -7.01 3.59
CA LEU A 130 -11.74 -7.64 3.95
C LEU A 130 -12.24 -8.55 2.82
N SER A 131 -12.17 -8.06 1.59
CA SER A 131 -12.54 -8.77 0.38
C SER A 131 -11.55 -8.43 -0.72
N PRO A 132 -11.58 -9.13 -1.88
CA PRO A 132 -10.67 -8.82 -2.98
C PRO A 132 -10.73 -7.35 -3.43
N THR A 133 -11.89 -6.70 -3.33
CA THR A 133 -12.12 -5.32 -3.78
C THR A 133 -12.19 -4.31 -2.64
N VAL A 134 -12.22 -4.73 -1.38
CA VAL A 134 -12.43 -3.80 -0.25
C VAL A 134 -11.35 -4.00 0.81
N LEU A 135 -10.67 -2.91 1.12
CA LEU A 135 -9.72 -2.82 2.22
C LEU A 135 -10.24 -1.85 3.27
N LEU A 136 -9.98 -2.16 4.54
CA LEU A 136 -10.27 -1.30 5.67
C LEU A 136 -8.97 -0.76 6.26
N PHE A 137 -8.91 0.55 6.47
CA PHE A 137 -7.79 1.26 7.05
C PHE A 137 -8.22 1.91 8.35
N SER A 138 -7.47 1.68 9.42
CA SER A 138 -7.56 2.47 10.65
C SER A 138 -6.46 3.53 10.62
N VAL A 139 -6.86 4.80 10.62
CA VAL A 139 -5.94 5.94 10.55
C VAL A 139 -5.72 6.52 11.95
N GLN A 140 -4.45 6.67 12.32
CA GLN A 140 -4.02 7.28 13.59
C GLN A 140 -3.80 8.79 13.42
N PRO A 141 -3.89 9.60 14.50
CA PRO A 141 -4.21 9.24 15.88
C PRO A 141 -5.72 9.17 16.17
N ALA A 142 -6.56 9.64 15.22
CA ALA A 142 -8.00 9.78 15.45
C ALA A 142 -8.75 8.43 15.58
N GLY A 143 -8.19 7.34 15.04
CA GLY A 143 -8.89 6.05 14.96
C GLY A 143 -9.99 6.03 13.89
N ARG A 144 -9.93 6.95 12.92
CA ARG A 144 -10.93 7.02 11.85
C ARG A 144 -10.76 5.83 10.93
N LEU A 145 -11.86 5.16 10.64
CA LEU A 145 -11.90 4.06 9.70
C LEU A 145 -12.16 4.60 8.30
N TYR A 146 -11.46 4.04 7.33
CA TYR A 146 -11.64 4.31 5.91
C TYR A 146 -11.73 3.00 5.14
N PHE A 147 -12.76 2.85 4.32
CA PHE A 147 -12.77 1.82 3.29
C PHE A 147 -12.10 2.36 2.03
N ALA A 148 -11.20 1.57 1.47
CA ALA A 148 -10.70 1.75 0.12
C ALA A 148 -11.36 0.70 -0.78
N HIS A 149 -12.26 1.16 -1.64
CA HIS A 149 -12.96 0.33 -2.62
C HIS A 149 -12.18 0.36 -3.93
N LEU A 150 -11.63 -0.79 -4.32
CA LEU A 150 -10.95 -0.98 -5.60
C LEU A 150 -11.98 -1.06 -6.72
N VAL A 151 -12.03 -0.04 -7.56
CA VAL A 151 -12.84 -0.01 -8.78
C VAL A 151 -12.09 -0.78 -9.85
N LEU A 152 -12.73 -1.78 -10.42
CA LEU A 152 -12.14 -2.66 -11.42
C LEU A 152 -12.49 -2.18 -12.83
N SER A 153 -11.48 -2.01 -13.69
CA SER A 153 -11.68 -1.81 -15.13
C SER A 153 -11.93 -3.13 -15.85
N SER A 154 -11.30 -4.19 -15.35
CA SER A 154 -11.39 -5.57 -15.86
C SER A 154 -11.33 -6.52 -14.67
N ARG A 155 -11.50 -7.83 -14.89
CA ARG A 155 -11.51 -8.83 -13.79
C ARG A 155 -10.29 -8.80 -12.88
N GLU A 156 -9.14 -8.33 -13.38
CA GLU A 156 -7.88 -8.39 -12.64
C GLU A 156 -7.16 -7.04 -12.54
N THR A 157 -7.78 -5.97 -13.06
CA THR A 157 -7.14 -4.65 -13.15
C THR A 157 -7.97 -3.62 -12.43
N VAL A 158 -7.34 -2.98 -11.44
CA VAL A 158 -7.89 -1.82 -10.74
C VAL A 158 -7.77 -0.60 -11.66
N SER A 159 -8.88 0.05 -11.97
CA SER A 159 -8.87 1.38 -12.58
C SER A 159 -8.65 2.44 -11.53
N ASP A 160 -9.35 2.38 -10.40
CA ASP A 160 -9.43 3.46 -9.42
C ASP A 160 -9.63 2.97 -7.99
N ILE A 161 -9.48 3.86 -7.02
CA ILE A 161 -9.72 3.56 -5.60
C ILE A 161 -10.60 4.66 -5.02
N ILE A 162 -11.79 4.27 -4.55
CA ILE A 162 -12.75 5.19 -3.94
C ILE A 162 -12.67 5.04 -2.42
N TRP A 163 -12.55 6.17 -1.74
CA TRP A 163 -12.45 6.21 -0.28
C TRP A 163 -13.80 6.57 0.34
N THR A 164 -14.22 5.82 1.34
CA THR A 164 -15.39 6.15 2.17
C THR A 164 -15.01 6.06 3.65
N SER A 165 -15.53 6.96 4.48
CA SER A 165 -15.29 6.96 5.92
C SER A 165 -16.55 6.48 6.65
N PRO A 166 -16.66 5.18 7.00
CA PRO A 166 -17.88 4.65 7.60
C PRO A 166 -18.10 5.12 9.04
N ALA A 167 -17.03 5.23 9.83
CA ALA A 167 -17.11 5.40 11.26
C ALA A 167 -15.78 5.89 11.88
N LEU A 168 -15.87 6.28 13.14
CA LEU A 168 -14.74 6.54 14.03
C LEU A 168 -14.67 5.39 15.04
N ALA A 169 -13.49 4.81 15.22
CA ALA A 169 -13.23 3.75 16.19
C ALA A 169 -12.05 4.13 17.10
N ALA A 170 -11.68 3.25 18.02
CA ALA A 170 -10.42 3.39 18.74
C ALA A 170 -9.23 3.28 17.76
N PRO A 171 -8.11 3.98 18.01
CA PRO A 171 -6.91 3.81 17.21
C PRO A 171 -6.43 2.35 17.29
N ALA A 172 -6.28 1.69 16.15
CA ALA A 172 -5.85 0.30 16.10
C ALA A 172 -4.32 0.18 16.19
N TRP A 173 -3.83 -0.80 16.96
CA TRP A 173 -2.47 -1.32 16.80
C TRP A 173 -2.40 -2.38 15.71
N ASP A 174 -3.43 -3.22 15.63
CA ASP A 174 -3.53 -4.27 14.63
C ASP A 174 -4.99 -4.52 14.25
N MET A 175 -5.20 -5.11 13.07
CA MET A 175 -6.52 -5.49 12.59
C MET A 175 -6.46 -6.83 11.86
N CYS A 176 -7.51 -7.63 12.06
CA CYS A 176 -7.64 -8.94 11.43
C CYS A 176 -9.05 -9.10 10.87
N SER A 177 -9.16 -9.56 9.62
CA SER A 177 -10.45 -9.95 9.06
C SER A 177 -10.86 -11.31 9.60
N VAL A 178 -12.07 -11.38 10.16
CA VAL A 178 -12.68 -12.63 10.64
C VAL A 178 -13.58 -13.21 9.56
N SER A 179 -14.32 -12.35 8.87
CA SER A 179 -15.12 -12.67 7.69
C SER A 179 -15.17 -11.44 6.76
N GLU A 180 -15.92 -11.53 5.66
CA GLU A 180 -16.16 -10.39 4.77
C GLU A 180 -16.93 -9.25 5.47
N GLU A 181 -17.71 -9.56 6.50
CA GLU A 181 -18.55 -8.60 7.23
C GLU A 181 -17.95 -8.18 8.58
N PHE A 182 -17.02 -8.97 9.13
CA PHE A 182 -16.48 -8.75 10.46
C PHE A 182 -14.95 -8.63 10.43
N ALA A 183 -14.45 -7.56 11.05
CA ALA A 183 -13.04 -7.38 11.34
C ALA A 183 -12.84 -7.13 12.84
N PHE A 184 -11.82 -7.75 13.40
CA PHE A 184 -11.37 -7.51 14.75
C PHE A 184 -10.35 -6.36 14.75
N LEU A 185 -10.55 -5.40 15.64
CA LEU A 185 -9.66 -4.25 15.81
C LEU A 185 -9.03 -4.31 17.20
N ALA A 186 -7.71 -4.52 17.24
CA ALA A 186 -6.95 -4.49 18.48
C ALA A 186 -6.65 -3.03 18.84
N ALA A 187 -7.41 -2.47 19.77
CA ALA A 187 -7.27 -1.06 20.14
C ALA A 187 -5.95 -0.80 20.89
N ALA A 188 -5.31 0.31 20.53
CA ALA A 188 -4.11 0.83 21.19
C ALA A 188 -4.40 1.40 22.59
N SER A 189 -5.65 1.78 22.84
CA SER A 189 -6.11 2.36 24.09
C SER A 189 -7.17 1.46 24.74
N GLY A 190 -6.75 0.35 25.35
CA GLY A 190 -7.46 -0.39 26.42
C GLY A 190 -8.90 -0.88 26.21
N GLY A 191 -9.53 -0.68 25.06
CA GLY A 191 -10.91 -1.11 24.78
C GLY A 191 -10.99 -1.80 23.42
N SER A 192 -10.89 -3.13 23.43
CA SER A 192 -11.06 -4.02 22.27
C SER A 192 -12.46 -4.61 22.24
#